data_AF-A0A1H3CJ85-F1
#
_entry.id   AF-A0A1H3CJ85-F1
#
_cell.length_a   1.000
_cell.length_b   1.000
_cell.length_c   1.000
_cell.angle_alpha   90.00
_cell.angle_beta   90.00
_cell.angle_gamma   90.00
#
_symmetry.space_group_name_H-M   'P 1'
#
loop_
_entity.id
_entity.type
_entity.pdbx_description
1 polymer ?
#
loop_
_entity_poly.entity_id
_entity_poly.type
_entity_poly.pdbx_seq_one_letter_code
_entity_poly.pdbx_strand_id
1 'polypeptide(L)'
;MRRVRIGVIVLVILVLTAGCLGGTQSETPGSATSTPTATVVSGSPTPTPDPTPGETDTDEWTSTERAAEIPDADKVVSVENRWNRSVEIRIRVVREATNETVYDETATFEPGADREVYSLADADPDGIESFRVIATARNTTESVTLETNACYGNAYVEVTDEGELYPYYAIC
;
A
#
# COMPACT_ATOMS: atom_id res chain seq x y z
N MET A 1 40.47 -26.97 -7.82
CA MET A 1 41.35 -26.59 -6.68
C MET A 1 41.77 -25.14 -6.82
N ARG A 2 41.16 -24.22 -6.07
CA ARG A 2 41.72 -22.90 -5.78
C ARG A 2 41.23 -22.49 -4.38
N ARG A 3 42.20 -22.15 -3.54
CA ARG A 3 42.07 -21.93 -2.10
C ARG A 3 41.50 -20.53 -1.88
N VAL A 4 40.50 -20.40 -1.00
CA VAL A 4 40.13 -19.11 -0.41
C VAL A 4 40.47 -19.17 1.07
N ARG A 5 41.37 -18.28 1.50
CA ARG A 5 41.81 -18.10 2.88
C ARG A 5 41.18 -16.83 3.43
N ILE A 6 40.58 -16.97 4.61
CA ILE A 6 40.69 -16.11 5.81
C ILE A 6 40.16 -14.67 5.69
N GLY A 7 39.22 -14.35 6.58
CA GLY A 7 38.91 -12.99 7.01
C GLY A 7 37.91 -12.98 8.15
N VAL A 8 38.39 -13.18 9.39
CA VAL A 8 37.63 -13.00 10.64
C VAL A 8 37.35 -11.52 10.83
N ILE A 9 36.08 -11.12 11.02
CA ILE A 9 35.72 -9.80 11.55
C ILE A 9 34.71 -10.00 12.67
N VAL A 10 35.18 -9.79 13.90
CA VAL A 10 34.39 -9.64 15.11
C VAL A 10 33.85 -8.22 15.14
N LEU A 11 32.53 -8.04 15.22
CA LEU A 11 31.92 -6.74 15.47
C LEU A 11 30.99 -6.86 16.69
N VAL A 12 31.45 -6.27 17.80
CA VAL A 12 30.67 -6.03 19.03
C VAL A 12 30.06 -4.64 18.90
N ILE A 13 28.74 -4.52 18.97
CA ILE A 13 28.07 -3.23 19.21
C ILE A 13 27.04 -3.41 20.31
N LEU A 14 27.23 -2.63 21.37
CA LEU A 14 26.49 -2.61 22.61
C LEU A 14 26.05 -1.15 22.80
N VAL A 15 24.75 -0.84 22.68
CA VAL A 15 24.19 0.45 23.10
C VAL A 15 22.80 0.23 23.71
N LEU A 16 22.73 0.43 25.02
CA LEU A 16 21.52 0.69 25.81
C LEU A 16 21.21 2.20 25.75
N THR A 17 19.92 2.58 25.74
CA THR A 17 19.32 3.53 26.72
C THR A 17 17.82 3.71 26.46
N ALA A 18 17.06 3.70 27.55
CA ALA A 18 15.62 3.89 27.67
C ALA A 18 15.24 5.35 28.00
N GLY A 19 13.94 5.69 27.91
CA GLY A 19 13.30 6.84 28.59
C GLY A 19 12.29 7.56 27.68
N CYS A 20 10.97 7.50 27.94
CA CYS A 20 10.17 8.30 28.91
C CYS A 20 9.79 9.69 28.35
N LEU A 21 8.64 10.34 28.56
CA LEU A 21 7.37 10.08 29.25
C LEU A 21 6.53 11.37 29.09
N GLY A 22 5.20 11.27 28.95
CA GLY A 22 4.22 12.34 29.32
C GLY A 22 4.07 13.53 28.35
N GLY A 23 2.92 14.20 28.22
CA GLY A 23 1.65 14.10 28.93
C GLY A 23 0.91 15.44 28.88
N THR A 24 -0.40 15.36 28.57
CA THR A 24 -1.51 16.27 28.94
C THR A 24 -1.57 17.72 28.41
N GLN A 25 -2.70 18.06 27.79
CA GLN A 25 -3.36 19.35 28.01
C GLN A 25 -4.83 19.12 28.37
N SER A 26 -5.21 19.75 29.47
CA SER A 26 -6.50 19.78 30.14
C SER A 26 -7.32 21.00 29.72
N GLU A 27 -8.64 20.80 29.72
CA GLU A 27 -9.71 21.72 30.17
C GLU A 27 -10.19 22.90 29.28
N THR A 28 -11.38 22.70 28.65
CA THR A 28 -12.73 23.22 29.04
C THR A 28 -12.90 24.75 29.33
N PRO A 29 -14.12 25.33 29.32
CA PRO A 29 -15.09 25.62 28.25
C PRO A 29 -15.48 27.14 28.20
N GLY A 30 -16.20 27.58 27.16
CA GLY A 30 -16.71 28.96 27.07
C GLY A 30 -18.17 29.02 26.66
N SER A 31 -19.08 28.93 27.63
CA SER A 31 -20.52 29.18 27.48
C SER A 31 -20.80 30.68 27.57
N ALA A 32 -21.60 31.23 26.64
CA ALA A 32 -22.22 32.54 26.80
C ALA A 32 -23.58 32.61 26.08
N THR A 33 -24.63 32.46 26.89
CA THR A 33 -26.04 32.79 26.62
C THR A 33 -26.22 34.29 26.37
N SER A 34 -27.01 34.68 25.36
CA SER A 34 -27.73 35.95 25.31
C SER A 34 -28.89 35.88 24.30
N THR A 35 -30.13 35.95 24.82
CA THR A 35 -31.38 36.08 24.06
C THR A 35 -31.72 37.56 23.87
N PRO A 36 -32.18 37.95 22.67
CA PRO A 36 -33.24 38.95 22.59
C PRO A 36 -34.45 38.49 21.75
N THR A 37 -35.63 38.71 22.32
CA THR A 37 -36.96 38.57 21.70
C THR A 37 -37.22 39.73 20.75
N ALA A 38 -37.59 39.45 19.49
CA ALA A 38 -38.24 40.39 18.59
C ALA A 38 -39.32 39.70 17.74
N THR A 39 -40.55 40.20 17.86
CA THR A 39 -41.79 39.79 17.17
C THR A 39 -41.73 40.06 15.67
N VAL A 40 -41.92 39.03 14.83
CA VAL A 40 -42.18 39.21 13.38
C VAL A 40 -43.12 38.10 12.86
N VAL A 41 -44.28 38.55 12.34
CA VAL A 41 -45.12 38.03 11.25
C VAL A 41 -45.66 36.59 11.34
N SER A 42 -46.99 36.52 11.39
CA SER A 42 -47.79 35.32 11.11
C SER A 42 -47.60 34.89 9.65
N GLY A 43 -46.68 33.95 9.43
CA GLY A 43 -46.63 33.06 8.29
C GLY A 43 -46.78 31.64 8.82
N SER A 44 -47.68 30.85 8.22
CA SER A 44 -47.81 29.43 8.54
C SER A 44 -46.47 28.73 8.25
N PRO A 45 -45.77 28.14 9.24
CA PRO A 45 -44.65 27.29 8.94
C PRO A 45 -45.21 26.01 8.31
N THR A 46 -44.83 25.76 7.06
CA THR A 46 -44.87 24.40 6.51
C THR A 46 -44.09 23.52 7.49
N PRO A 47 -44.62 22.36 7.95
CA PRO A 47 -43.82 21.46 8.77
C PRO A 47 -42.61 21.05 7.93
N THR A 48 -41.42 21.51 8.32
CA THR A 48 -40.17 20.91 7.88
C THR A 48 -40.26 19.43 8.26
N PRO A 49 -40.10 18.48 7.32
CA PRO A 49 -40.01 17.08 7.70
C PRO A 49 -38.86 16.94 8.70
N ASP A 50 -39.13 16.21 9.78
CA ASP A 50 -38.14 15.71 10.74
C ASP A 50 -36.87 15.27 9.97
N PRO A 51 -35.64 15.61 10.40
CA PRO A 51 -34.47 14.96 9.84
C PRO A 51 -34.69 13.46 10.02
N THR A 52 -34.77 12.75 8.90
CA THR A 52 -34.89 11.30 8.90
C THR A 52 -33.72 10.74 9.71
N PRO A 53 -33.97 10.00 10.81
CA PRO A 53 -32.90 9.26 11.47
C PRO A 53 -32.41 8.21 10.48
N GLY A 54 -31.26 8.45 9.86
CA GLY A 54 -30.74 7.51 8.87
C GLY A 54 -29.67 8.04 7.93
N GLU A 55 -28.90 9.06 8.29
CA GLU A 55 -27.54 9.14 7.79
C GLU A 55 -26.68 8.40 8.80
N THR A 56 -26.66 7.07 8.66
CA THR A 56 -25.52 6.31 9.16
C THR A 56 -24.35 6.80 8.34
N ASP A 57 -23.49 7.62 8.93
CA ASP A 57 -22.10 7.73 8.52
C ASP A 57 -21.65 6.28 8.29
N THR A 58 -21.63 5.86 7.02
CA THR A 58 -21.08 4.57 6.68
C THR A 58 -19.60 4.79 6.87
N ASP A 59 -19.13 4.53 8.09
CA ASP A 59 -17.79 4.82 8.54
C ASP A 59 -16.83 4.39 7.44
N GLU A 60 -15.98 5.30 6.95
CA GLU A 60 -15.02 5.06 5.85
C GLU A 60 -14.24 3.75 6.06
N TRP A 61 -13.96 3.40 7.32
CA TRP A 61 -13.38 2.13 7.76
C TRP A 61 -14.15 0.89 7.32
N THR A 62 -15.49 0.93 7.38
CA THR A 62 -16.38 -0.14 6.91
C THR A 62 -16.19 -0.36 5.40
N SER A 63 -15.82 0.69 4.64
CA SER A 63 -15.63 0.60 3.20
C SER A 63 -14.33 -0.11 2.81
N THR A 64 -13.22 0.13 3.52
CA THR A 64 -11.95 -0.58 3.36
C THR A 64 -12.09 -2.07 3.70
N GLU A 65 -12.74 -2.40 4.83
CA GLU A 65 -12.99 -3.79 5.22
C GLU A 65 -13.86 -4.52 4.18
N ARG A 66 -14.92 -3.87 3.69
CA ARG A 66 -15.75 -4.41 2.59
C ARG A 66 -14.92 -4.64 1.32
N ALA A 67 -14.04 -3.72 0.95
CA ALA A 67 -13.22 -3.83 -0.26
C ALA A 67 -12.25 -5.01 -0.19
N ALA A 68 -11.70 -5.30 0.99
CA ALA A 68 -10.83 -6.46 1.20
C ALA A 68 -11.55 -7.81 1.01
N GLU A 69 -12.88 -7.86 1.10
CA GLU A 69 -13.70 -9.07 0.89
C GLU A 69 -14.16 -9.25 -0.57
N ILE A 70 -13.95 -8.26 -1.44
CA ILE A 70 -14.44 -8.29 -2.83
C ILE A 70 -13.30 -8.75 -3.74
N PRO A 71 -13.44 -9.88 -4.47
CA PRO A 71 -12.45 -10.32 -5.43
C PRO A 71 -12.26 -9.30 -6.55
N ASP A 72 -11.00 -9.03 -6.87
CA ASP A 72 -10.59 -8.19 -8.00
C ASP A 72 -9.20 -8.64 -8.49
N ALA A 73 -9.20 -9.44 -9.55
CA ALA A 73 -8.00 -10.02 -10.15
C ALA A 73 -7.24 -9.06 -11.08
N ASP A 74 -7.84 -7.94 -11.47
CA ASP A 74 -7.27 -7.01 -12.45
C ASP A 74 -6.19 -6.13 -11.83
N LYS A 75 -5.06 -6.75 -11.48
CA LYS A 75 -3.89 -6.13 -10.90
C LYS A 75 -2.72 -6.29 -11.84
N VAL A 76 -2.10 -5.19 -12.24
CA VAL A 76 -0.89 -5.23 -13.07
C VAL A 76 0.37 -5.16 -12.22
N VAL A 77 1.41 -5.82 -12.70
CA VAL A 77 2.79 -5.66 -12.24
C VAL A 77 3.46 -4.70 -13.21
N SER A 78 3.85 -3.52 -12.72
CA SER A 78 4.55 -2.50 -13.50
C SER A 78 6.01 -2.40 -13.05
N VAL A 79 6.91 -2.12 -13.99
CA VAL A 79 8.33 -1.91 -13.74
C VAL A 79 8.72 -0.50 -14.18
N GLU A 80 9.27 0.29 -13.26
CA GLU A 80 9.78 1.64 -13.53
C GLU A 80 11.29 1.68 -13.28
N ASN A 81 12.06 2.22 -14.22
CA ASN A 81 13.49 2.49 -14.04
C ASN A 81 13.75 3.99 -14.03
N ARG A 82 13.78 4.59 -12.84
CA ARG A 82 14.10 6.01 -12.65
C ARG A 82 15.60 6.28 -12.68
N TRP A 83 16.40 5.24 -12.52
CA TRP A 83 17.85 5.37 -12.57
C TRP A 83 18.35 5.84 -13.94
N ASN A 84 19.46 6.55 -13.94
CA ASN A 84 20.07 7.10 -15.16
C ASN A 84 20.85 6.07 -16.00
N ARG A 85 20.67 4.77 -15.75
CA ARG A 85 21.31 3.68 -16.49
C ARG A 85 20.31 2.59 -16.82
N SER A 86 20.55 1.90 -17.93
CA SER A 86 19.82 0.68 -18.25
C SER A 86 20.11 -0.39 -17.19
N VAL A 87 19.09 -1.17 -16.83
CA VAL A 87 19.18 -2.21 -15.80
C VAL A 87 18.46 -3.46 -16.27
N GLU A 88 19.11 -4.62 -16.07
CA GLU A 88 18.46 -5.92 -16.25
C GLU A 88 17.70 -6.27 -14.97
N ILE A 89 16.41 -6.57 -15.12
CA ILE A 89 15.52 -6.93 -14.03
C ILE A 89 14.88 -8.27 -14.37
N ARG A 90 14.97 -9.22 -13.44
CA ARG A 90 14.19 -10.45 -13.48
C ARG A 90 12.97 -10.31 -12.57
N ILE A 91 11.80 -10.55 -13.13
CA ILE A 91 10.53 -10.55 -12.41
C ILE A 91 10.01 -11.99 -12.34
N ARG A 92 9.65 -12.42 -11.13
CA ARG A 92 8.92 -13.66 -10.89
C ARG A 92 7.65 -13.37 -10.12
N VAL A 93 6.53 -13.96 -10.55
CA VAL A 93 5.26 -13.89 -9.83
C VAL A 93 4.92 -15.30 -9.36
N VAL A 94 4.70 -15.44 -8.05
CA VAL A 94 4.46 -16.72 -7.39
C VAL A 94 3.11 -16.69 -6.70
N ARG A 95 2.26 -17.70 -6.97
CA ARG A 95 1.05 -17.93 -6.19
C ARG A 95 1.43 -18.46 -4.81
N GLU A 96 1.06 -17.76 -3.75
CA GLU A 96 1.55 -18.07 -2.39
C GLU A 96 1.04 -19.42 -1.89
N ALA A 97 -0.22 -19.76 -2.17
CA ALA A 97 -0.85 -20.98 -1.64
C ALA A 97 -0.21 -22.27 -2.17
N THR A 98 0.24 -22.26 -3.44
CA THR A 98 0.79 -23.45 -4.11
C THR A 98 2.29 -23.37 -4.35
N ASN A 99 2.88 -22.19 -4.14
CA ASN A 99 4.26 -21.86 -4.51
C ASN A 99 4.54 -22.09 -6.03
N GLU A 100 3.50 -21.98 -6.86
CA GLU A 100 3.59 -22.06 -8.32
C GLU A 100 4.10 -20.74 -8.88
N THR A 101 5.07 -20.79 -9.78
CA THR A 101 5.53 -19.61 -10.54
C THR A 101 4.67 -19.44 -11.78
N VAL A 102 3.82 -18.42 -11.80
CA VAL A 102 2.89 -18.11 -12.90
C VAL A 102 3.52 -17.19 -13.95
N TYR A 103 4.58 -16.47 -13.59
CA TYR A 103 5.35 -15.62 -14.49
C TYR A 103 6.83 -15.61 -14.10
N ASP A 104 7.74 -15.67 -15.09
CA ASP A 104 9.20 -15.56 -14.91
C ASP A 104 9.83 -15.00 -16.18
N GLU A 105 10.21 -13.73 -16.17
CA GLU A 105 10.87 -13.07 -17.29
C GLU A 105 12.06 -12.25 -16.81
N THR A 106 13.09 -12.17 -17.66
CA THR A 106 14.22 -11.25 -17.47
C THR A 106 14.29 -10.33 -18.67
N ALA A 107 14.29 -9.02 -18.42
CA ALA A 107 14.35 -8.00 -19.46
C ALA A 107 15.26 -6.83 -19.06
N THR A 108 15.79 -6.13 -20.06
CA THR A 108 16.52 -4.87 -19.87
C THR A 108 15.55 -3.70 -19.97
N PHE A 109 15.62 -2.79 -19.00
CA PHE A 109 14.84 -1.56 -18.94
C PHE A 109 15.79 -0.37 -19.12
N GLU A 110 15.52 0.46 -20.13
CA GLU A 110 16.29 1.68 -20.40
C GLU A 110 16.03 2.75 -19.32
N PRO A 111 16.89 3.79 -19.21
CA PRO A 111 16.62 4.92 -18.31
C PRO A 111 15.26 5.56 -18.61
N GLY A 112 14.44 5.76 -17.58
CA GLY A 112 13.09 6.31 -17.69
C GLY A 112 12.05 5.35 -18.26
N ALA A 113 12.36 4.06 -18.38
CA ALA A 113 11.36 3.07 -18.79
C ALA A 113 10.26 2.91 -17.74
N ASP A 114 9.02 2.86 -18.20
CA ASP A 114 7.82 2.54 -17.42
C ASP A 114 6.98 1.57 -18.27
N ARG A 115 6.77 0.35 -17.76
CA ARG A 115 6.13 -0.74 -18.51
C ARG A 115 5.39 -1.70 -17.60
N GLU A 116 4.14 -2.00 -17.96
CA GLU A 116 3.38 -3.14 -17.44
C GLU A 116 3.95 -4.44 -18.01
N VAL A 117 4.26 -5.42 -17.15
CA VAL A 117 4.93 -6.67 -17.53
C VAL A 117 4.06 -7.91 -17.37
N TYR A 118 3.09 -7.88 -16.47
CA TYR A 118 2.22 -9.03 -16.20
C TYR A 118 0.91 -8.59 -15.55
N SER A 119 -0.21 -9.25 -15.90
CA SER A 119 -1.49 -9.09 -15.18
C SER A 119 -1.75 -10.31 -14.30
N LEU A 120 -2.13 -10.11 -13.03
CA LEU A 120 -2.50 -11.21 -12.15
C LEU A 120 -3.77 -11.94 -12.63
N ALA A 121 -4.61 -11.29 -13.44
CA ALA A 121 -5.76 -11.93 -14.07
C ALA A 121 -5.35 -13.07 -15.02
N ASP A 122 -4.16 -13.00 -15.64
CA ASP A 122 -3.64 -14.05 -16.52
C ASP A 122 -3.31 -15.35 -15.79
N ALA A 123 -3.21 -15.30 -14.45
CA ALA A 123 -3.05 -16.49 -13.62
C ALA A 123 -4.39 -17.18 -13.30
N ASP A 124 -5.52 -16.67 -13.80
CA ASP A 124 -6.87 -17.21 -13.54
C ASP A 124 -7.15 -17.51 -12.05
N PRO A 125 -7.05 -16.52 -11.14
CA PRO A 125 -7.27 -16.76 -9.71
C PRO A 125 -8.72 -17.16 -9.39
N ASP A 126 -8.89 -18.09 -8.45
CA ASP A 126 -10.20 -18.52 -7.93
C ASP A 126 -10.56 -17.70 -6.69
N GLY A 127 -11.12 -16.51 -6.94
CA GLY A 127 -11.48 -15.56 -5.89
C GLY A 127 -10.30 -14.69 -5.45
N ILE A 128 -10.17 -14.48 -4.13
CA ILE A 128 -9.08 -13.70 -3.55
C ILE A 128 -7.90 -14.62 -3.29
N GLU A 129 -6.78 -14.33 -3.93
CA GLU A 129 -5.54 -15.06 -3.81
C GLU A 129 -4.37 -14.11 -3.55
N SER A 130 -3.39 -14.58 -2.78
CA SER A 130 -2.15 -13.84 -2.54
C SER A 130 -1.08 -14.23 -3.56
N PHE A 131 -0.45 -13.22 -4.15
CA PHE A 131 0.67 -13.37 -5.06
C PHE A 131 1.89 -12.64 -4.52
N ARG A 132 3.06 -13.24 -4.65
CA ARG A 132 4.35 -12.62 -4.34
C ARG A 132 5.09 -12.27 -5.60
N VAL A 133 5.32 -10.98 -5.79
CA VAL A 133 6.13 -10.42 -6.86
C VAL A 133 7.56 -10.32 -6.35
N ILE A 134 8.49 -11.01 -7.01
CA ILE A 134 9.90 -11.08 -6.65
C ILE A 134 10.69 -10.44 -7.79
N ALA A 135 11.42 -9.39 -7.46
CA ALA A 135 12.28 -8.69 -8.41
C ALA A 135 13.75 -8.93 -8.05
N THR A 136 14.57 -9.21 -9.06
CA THR A 136 16.02 -9.31 -8.91
C THR A 136 16.70 -8.34 -9.88
N ALA A 137 17.53 -7.44 -9.36
CA ALA A 137 18.32 -6.49 -10.13
C ALA A 137 19.66 -6.23 -9.42
N ARG A 138 20.75 -6.10 -10.18
CA ARG A 138 22.08 -5.73 -9.64
C ARG A 138 22.58 -6.59 -8.46
N ASN A 139 22.22 -7.89 -8.42
CA ASN A 139 22.46 -8.84 -7.33
C ASN A 139 21.65 -8.61 -6.05
N THR A 140 20.69 -7.68 -6.05
CA THR A 140 19.69 -7.50 -5.01
C THR A 140 18.43 -8.24 -5.41
N THR A 141 17.75 -8.87 -4.46
CA THR A 141 16.43 -9.47 -4.66
C THR A 141 15.49 -8.97 -3.58
N GLU A 142 14.41 -8.34 -4.00
CA GLU A 142 13.36 -7.83 -3.13
C GLU A 142 12.02 -8.44 -3.53
N SER A 143 11.03 -8.35 -2.65
CA SER A 143 9.69 -8.86 -2.96
C SER A 143 8.60 -8.09 -2.25
N VAL A 144 7.43 -8.07 -2.87
CA VAL A 144 6.19 -7.61 -2.27
C VAL A 144 5.10 -8.66 -2.46
N THR A 145 4.19 -8.77 -1.49
CA THR A 145 3.01 -9.64 -1.58
C THR A 145 1.77 -8.76 -1.63
N LEU A 146 0.86 -9.08 -2.54
CA LEU A 146 -0.45 -8.44 -2.69
C LEU A 146 -1.54 -9.49 -2.87
N GLU A 147 -2.80 -9.09 -2.66
CA GLU A 147 -3.97 -9.94 -2.83
C GLU A 147 -4.85 -9.46 -3.98
N THR A 148 -5.55 -10.38 -4.65
CA THR A 148 -6.55 -10.06 -5.69
C THR A 148 -7.89 -9.65 -5.09
N ASN A 149 -7.90 -8.68 -4.17
CA ASN A 149 -9.11 -8.04 -3.67
C ASN A 149 -9.19 -6.57 -4.11
N ALA A 150 -10.36 -5.95 -3.93
CA ALA A 150 -10.64 -4.59 -4.39
C ALA A 150 -9.92 -3.50 -3.57
N CYS A 151 -9.34 -3.84 -2.41
CA CYS A 151 -8.59 -2.87 -1.61
C CYS A 151 -7.13 -2.73 -2.07
N TYR A 152 -6.50 -3.82 -2.49
CA TYR A 152 -5.19 -3.72 -3.13
C TYR A 152 -5.32 -3.03 -4.49
N GLY A 153 -4.27 -2.33 -4.90
CA GLY A 153 -4.07 -1.87 -6.27
C GLY A 153 -2.96 -2.65 -6.95
N ASN A 154 -2.33 -2.03 -7.95
CA ASN A 154 -1.23 -2.63 -8.71
C ASN A 154 0.03 -2.85 -7.88
N ALA A 155 0.88 -3.75 -8.34
CA ALA A 155 2.24 -3.91 -7.85
C ALA A 155 3.21 -3.13 -8.73
N TYR A 156 4.20 -2.51 -8.11
CA TYR A 156 5.23 -1.72 -8.77
C TYR A 156 6.60 -2.27 -8.38
N VAL A 157 7.50 -2.38 -9.35
CA VAL A 157 8.91 -2.67 -9.14
C VAL A 157 9.67 -1.46 -9.64
N GLU A 158 10.08 -0.60 -8.70
CA GLU A 158 10.82 0.61 -9.02
C GLU A 158 12.32 0.38 -8.84
N VAL A 159 13.10 0.86 -9.79
CA VAL A 159 14.53 1.15 -9.57
C VAL A 159 14.66 2.66 -9.36
N THR A 160 15.01 3.07 -8.14
CA THR A 160 15.05 4.48 -7.72
C THR A 160 16.12 5.28 -8.49
N ASP A 161 16.12 6.60 -8.34
CA ASP A 161 17.16 7.48 -8.91
C ASP A 161 18.58 7.13 -8.41
N GLU A 162 18.70 6.48 -7.26
CA GLU A 162 19.96 5.98 -6.68
C GLU A 162 20.32 4.56 -7.17
N GLY A 163 19.41 3.93 -7.91
CA GLY A 163 19.54 2.59 -8.46
C GLY A 163 19.19 1.48 -7.45
N GLU A 164 18.45 1.81 -6.39
CA GLU A 164 17.95 0.84 -5.41
C GLU A 164 16.68 0.16 -5.94
N LEU A 165 16.52 -1.12 -5.64
CA LEU A 165 15.34 -1.88 -6.04
C LEU A 165 14.27 -1.77 -4.96
N TYR A 166 13.08 -1.30 -5.30
CA TYR A 166 12.00 -1.03 -4.36
C TYR A 166 10.65 -1.53 -4.91
N PRO A 167 10.25 -2.77 -4.58
CA PRO A 167 8.92 -3.26 -4.91
C PRO A 167 7.89 -2.79 -3.87
N TYR A 168 6.73 -2.33 -4.34
CA TYR A 168 5.61 -1.88 -3.50
C TYR A 168 4.25 -2.14 -4.16
N TYR A 169 3.16 -1.86 -3.46
CA TYR A 169 1.80 -1.87 -4.00
C TYR A 169 1.03 -0.63 -3.56
N ALA A 170 -0.06 -0.33 -4.25
CA ALA A 170 -1.07 0.61 -3.78
C ALA A 170 -2.13 -0.11 -2.92
N ILE A 171 -2.72 0.59 -1.96
CA ILE A 171 -3.79 0.07 -1.11
C ILE A 171 -4.82 1.18 -0.84
N CYS A 172 -6.07 0.78 -0.68
CA CYS A 172 -7.14 1.56 -0.08
C CYS A 172 -6.98 1.61 1.46
#